data_AF-A0AAE0FU35-F1
#
_entry.id   AF-A0AAE0FU35-F1
#
_cell.length_a   1.000
_cell.length_b   1.000
_cell.length_c   1.000
_cell.angle_alpha   90.00
_cell.angle_beta   90.00
_cell.angle_gamma   90.00
#
_symmetry.space_group_name_H-M   'P 1'
#
loop_
_entity.id
_entity.type
_entity.pdbx_description
1 polymer ?
#
loop_
_entity_poly.entity_id
_entity_poly.type
_entity_poly.pdbx_seq_one_letter_code
_entity_poly.pdbx_strand_id
1 'polypeptide(L)'
;MAAVTFKTHLRDGRGKAVADVKLEVSNAGLRLQGEKGLLGHFSFQRILQWAVTEPGCFTFVVMTDAGKRDISLWSSPEEAMGLLKAVEGAVKRLMDQKKQGESSTSKDSAKKEKSKEKAGGMFNMFKGKDKSKEKPRDEAPPRSPSSTPAPRPPPSAKAQPTPPMATSEEATGWGGSLLPPSPTPGEEPAPVAAPRPSPPAPTSAPPPPAPSVPAAVEPTPNRRLAGSVMALPGGDGEMAAAMANVGAVNNAREAALQQQQELQKLLEEQQQRMQEQQWRMTEMEDQHRRGQRMQQDMEEQYRQNQQLQQELEEQRRVNREQEEQWRQRMAEIPATPMSPPAPGASYAYPQYHQAPPSPVRSAEMPYSPTRGPEQAKLESSISQTRDIAAKLREELARRDEEVIEVRKREQEAREAAEKYSRDLEMSLRDAQSALGEPAARTSGEQHRWALVSNSCSQNCADDAAFYLHTSVLFAR
;
A
#
# COMPACT_ATOMS: atom_id res chain seq x y z
N MET A 1 4.21 12.75 -22.86
CA MET A 1 5.19 13.30 -21.89
C MET A 1 6.57 12.81 -22.25
N ALA A 2 7.63 13.53 -21.88
CA ALA A 2 8.99 12.98 -21.93
C ALA A 2 9.14 11.82 -20.92
N ALA A 3 9.91 10.81 -21.27
CA ALA A 3 10.30 9.76 -20.33
C ALA A 3 11.40 10.28 -19.39
N VAL A 4 11.38 9.84 -18.14
CA VAL A 4 12.38 10.24 -17.13
C VAL A 4 13.51 9.21 -17.15
N THR A 5 14.77 9.65 -17.23
CA THR A 5 15.91 8.74 -17.35
C THR A 5 16.91 8.88 -16.23
N PHE A 6 17.26 7.75 -15.61
CA PHE A 6 18.20 7.63 -14.51
C PHE A 6 19.45 6.85 -14.96
N LYS A 7 20.60 7.11 -14.35
CA LYS A 7 21.81 6.28 -14.51
C LYS A 7 21.90 5.35 -13.32
N THR A 8 21.99 4.05 -13.55
CA THR A 8 22.05 3.05 -12.49
C THR A 8 23.02 1.92 -12.87
N HIS A 9 23.36 1.07 -11.91
CA HIS A 9 24.22 -0.10 -12.10
C HIS A 9 23.40 -1.35 -11.84
N LEU A 10 23.34 -2.25 -12.82
CA LEU A 10 22.72 -3.56 -12.65
C LEU A 10 23.67 -4.46 -11.86
N ARG A 11 23.19 -5.06 -10.76
CA ARG A 11 23.93 -6.08 -10.01
C ARG A 11 23.33 -7.47 -10.18
N ASP A 12 24.16 -8.50 -10.06
CA ASP A 12 23.69 -9.88 -9.97
C ASP A 12 23.19 -10.22 -8.56
N GLY A 13 22.55 -11.38 -8.41
CA GLY A 13 22.11 -11.90 -7.10
C GLY A 13 23.24 -12.25 -6.12
N ARG A 14 24.50 -11.95 -6.45
CA ARG A 14 25.67 -12.05 -5.56
C ARG A 14 26.21 -10.66 -5.17
N GLY A 15 25.51 -9.58 -5.57
CA GLY A 15 25.92 -8.20 -5.29
C GLY A 15 27.08 -7.69 -6.16
N LYS A 16 27.45 -8.40 -7.23
CA LYS A 16 28.50 -7.94 -8.17
C LYS A 16 27.89 -7.05 -9.24
N ALA A 17 28.52 -5.91 -9.53
CA ALA A 17 28.16 -5.06 -10.66
C ALA A 17 28.37 -5.81 -12.00
N VAL A 18 27.32 -5.87 -12.81
CA VAL A 18 27.28 -6.57 -14.10
C VAL A 18 27.41 -5.61 -15.26
N ALA A 19 26.68 -4.48 -15.22
CA ALA A 19 26.67 -3.48 -16.28
C ALA A 19 26.17 -2.12 -15.77
N ASP A 20 26.70 -1.06 -16.36
CA ASP A 20 26.16 0.29 -16.25
C ASP A 20 24.97 0.43 -17.20
N VAL A 21 23.84 0.91 -16.68
CA VAL A 21 22.57 0.95 -17.40
C VAL A 21 21.88 2.30 -17.23
N LYS A 22 21.20 2.73 -18.30
CA LYS A 22 20.28 3.85 -18.28
C LYS A 22 18.87 3.27 -18.15
N LEU A 23 18.19 3.59 -17.04
CA LEU A 23 16.80 3.22 -16.84
C LEU A 23 15.90 4.37 -17.30
N GLU A 24 15.02 4.09 -18.26
CA GLU A 24 13.99 5.00 -18.75
C GLU A 24 12.62 4.59 -18.18
N VAL A 25 11.97 5.50 -17.47
CA VAL A 25 10.62 5.35 -16.90
C VAL A 25 9.62 6.07 -17.81
N SER A 26 8.65 5.32 -18.34
CA SER A 26 7.64 5.82 -19.28
C SER A 26 6.25 5.26 -18.94
N ASN A 27 5.18 5.78 -19.55
CA ASN A 27 3.84 5.20 -19.41
C ASN A 27 3.75 3.75 -19.95
N ALA A 28 4.66 3.32 -20.83
CA ALA A 28 4.71 1.96 -21.35
C ALA A 28 5.34 0.95 -20.36
N GLY A 29 6.04 1.44 -19.34
CA GLY A 29 6.79 0.64 -18.38
C GLY A 29 8.24 1.11 -18.21
N LEU A 30 9.07 0.19 -17.73
CA LEU A 30 10.50 0.36 -17.48
C LEU A 30 11.33 -0.15 -18.65
N ARG A 31 12.30 0.65 -19.10
CA ARG A 31 13.20 0.28 -20.20
C ARG A 31 14.66 0.39 -19.78
N LEU A 32 15.37 -0.74 -19.79
CA LEU A 32 16.77 -0.85 -19.39
C LEU A 32 17.67 -0.83 -20.62
N GLN A 33 18.45 0.23 -20.79
CA GLN A 33 19.40 0.39 -21.89
C GLN A 33 20.84 0.33 -21.36
N GLY A 34 21.60 -0.68 -21.77
CA GLY A 34 23.04 -0.76 -21.52
C GLY A 34 23.84 -0.08 -22.64
N GLU A 35 25.16 -0.04 -22.48
CA GLU A 35 26.09 0.51 -23.47
C GLU A 35 25.92 -0.12 -24.88
N LYS A 36 25.68 -1.44 -24.92
CA LYS A 36 25.49 -2.21 -26.17
C LYS A 36 24.05 -2.17 -26.73
N GLY A 37 23.17 -1.34 -26.17
CA GLY A 37 21.78 -1.20 -26.61
C GLY A 37 20.75 -1.63 -25.58
N LEU A 38 19.55 -1.99 -26.04
CA LEU A 38 18.42 -2.35 -25.19
C LEU A 38 18.64 -3.70 -24.51
N LEU A 39 18.70 -3.73 -23.18
CA LEU A 39 18.80 -4.96 -22.38
C LEU A 39 17.42 -5.55 -22.08
N GLY A 40 16.39 -4.71 -21.93
CA GLY A 40 15.03 -5.17 -21.70
C GLY A 40 14.00 -4.05 -21.66
N HIS A 41 12.74 -4.43 -21.88
CA HIS A 41 11.56 -3.58 -21.72
C HIS A 41 10.50 -4.34 -20.92
N PHE A 42 10.05 -3.75 -19.82
CA PHE A 42 9.21 -4.38 -18.82
C PHE A 42 7.96 -3.53 -18.62
N SER A 43 6.84 -3.95 -19.19
CA SER A 43 5.56 -3.24 -19.01
C SER A 43 5.08 -3.35 -17.57
N PHE A 44 4.40 -2.32 -17.06
CA PHE A 44 3.86 -2.34 -15.69
C PHE A 44 2.90 -3.52 -15.42
N GLN A 45 2.29 -4.10 -16.46
CA GLN A 45 1.47 -5.32 -16.35
C GLN A 45 2.28 -6.58 -16.00
N ARG A 46 3.58 -6.63 -16.33
CA ARG A 46 4.47 -7.76 -16.00
C ARG A 46 5.24 -7.55 -14.69
N ILE A 47 5.33 -6.32 -14.18
CA ILE A 47 6.01 -6.01 -12.92
C ILE A 47 5.03 -6.28 -11.78
N LEU A 48 5.39 -7.23 -10.92
CA LEU A 48 4.56 -7.69 -9.80
C LEU A 48 4.73 -6.83 -8.55
N GLN A 49 5.95 -6.33 -8.34
CA GLN A 49 6.34 -5.55 -7.17
C GLN A 49 7.56 -4.70 -7.51
N TRP A 50 7.67 -3.52 -6.89
CA TRP A 50 8.89 -2.72 -6.85
C TRP A 50 9.07 -2.13 -5.45
N ALA A 51 10.32 -1.94 -5.03
CA ALA A 51 10.66 -1.39 -3.73
C ALA A 51 12.05 -0.72 -3.77
N VAL A 52 12.35 0.10 -2.76
CA VAL A 52 13.73 0.48 -2.41
C VAL A 52 14.09 -0.35 -1.19
N THR A 53 14.95 -1.37 -1.34
CA THR A 53 15.28 -2.33 -0.28
C THR A 53 16.43 -1.88 0.61
N GLU A 54 17.36 -1.10 0.03
CA GLU A 54 18.51 -0.50 0.73
C GLU A 54 18.70 0.93 0.24
N PRO A 55 19.39 1.81 0.99
CA PRO A 55 19.72 3.16 0.53
C PRO A 55 20.50 3.13 -0.80
N GLY A 56 19.84 3.53 -1.89
CA GLY A 56 20.40 3.49 -3.25
C GLY A 56 20.17 2.18 -4.01
N CYS A 57 19.42 1.21 -3.49
CA CYS A 57 19.05 -0.02 -4.19
C CYS A 57 17.53 -0.05 -4.48
N PHE A 58 17.17 0.08 -5.76
CA PHE A 58 15.81 -0.11 -6.26
C PHE A 58 15.67 -1.52 -6.86
N THR A 59 14.76 -2.32 -6.32
CA THR A 59 14.47 -3.67 -6.79
C THR A 59 13.08 -3.74 -7.41
N PHE A 60 12.92 -4.59 -8.42
CA PHE A 60 11.59 -4.90 -8.96
C PHE A 60 11.51 -6.35 -9.45
N VAL A 61 10.40 -6.98 -9.10
CA VAL A 61 10.10 -8.37 -9.46
C VAL A 61 9.24 -8.37 -10.72
N VAL A 62 9.72 -9.00 -11.77
CA VAL A 62 9.04 -9.10 -13.06
C VAL A 62 8.70 -10.54 -13.42
N MET A 63 7.51 -10.75 -13.97
CA MET A 63 7.09 -12.01 -14.55
C MET A 63 7.67 -12.14 -15.97
N THR A 64 8.55 -13.13 -16.14
CA THR A 64 9.10 -13.53 -17.44
C THR A 64 8.54 -14.89 -17.84
N ASP A 65 8.72 -15.27 -19.10
CA ASP A 65 8.25 -16.57 -19.61
C ASP A 65 9.01 -17.74 -18.93
N ALA A 66 10.18 -17.46 -18.33
CA ALA A 66 10.96 -18.37 -17.48
C ALA A 66 10.63 -18.24 -15.97
N GLY A 67 9.50 -17.63 -15.60
CA GLY A 67 9.05 -17.42 -14.23
C GLY A 67 9.38 -16.03 -13.65
N LYS A 68 9.23 -15.89 -12.33
CA LYS A 68 9.50 -14.63 -11.61
C LYS A 68 11.01 -14.38 -11.56
N ARG A 69 11.44 -13.15 -11.85
CA ARG A 69 12.82 -12.69 -11.67
C ARG A 69 12.86 -11.37 -10.91
N ASP A 70 13.78 -11.28 -9.97
CA ASP A 70 14.14 -10.02 -9.31
C ASP A 70 15.25 -9.31 -10.10
N ILE A 71 15.18 -7.98 -10.16
CA ILE A 71 16.12 -7.11 -10.86
C ILE A 71 16.49 -5.98 -9.92
N SER A 72 17.74 -5.98 -9.45
CA SER A 72 18.27 -4.99 -8.51
C SER A 72 19.13 -3.94 -9.21
N LEU A 73 18.75 -2.68 -9.09
CA LEU A 73 19.42 -1.52 -9.68
C LEU A 73 19.98 -0.62 -8.58
N TRP A 74 21.27 -0.30 -8.71
CA TRP A 74 22.00 0.49 -7.73
C TRP A 74 22.32 1.88 -8.26
N SER A 75 22.07 2.91 -7.46
CA SER A 75 22.25 4.33 -7.80
C SER A 75 22.58 5.14 -6.55
N SER A 76 22.60 6.47 -6.62
CA SER A 76 22.56 7.26 -5.37
C SER A 76 21.23 7.02 -4.63
N PRO A 77 21.16 7.23 -3.29
CA PRO A 77 19.91 7.15 -2.54
C PRO A 77 18.83 8.12 -3.05
N GLU A 78 19.25 9.32 -3.46
CA GLU A 78 18.37 10.33 -4.07
C GLU A 78 17.79 9.85 -5.41
N GLU A 79 18.62 9.23 -6.26
CA GLU A 79 18.19 8.66 -7.53
C GLU A 79 17.26 7.46 -7.33
N ALA A 80 17.51 6.60 -6.35
CA ALA A 80 16.64 5.45 -6.05
C ALA A 80 15.26 5.89 -5.55
N MET A 81 15.21 6.90 -4.69
CA MET A 81 13.95 7.51 -4.23
C MET A 81 13.25 8.31 -5.34
N GLY A 82 14.00 9.01 -6.18
CA GLY A 82 13.48 9.70 -7.37
C GLY A 82 12.89 8.71 -8.39
N LEU A 83 13.53 7.54 -8.54
CA LEU A 83 13.09 6.45 -9.40
C LEU A 83 11.79 5.82 -8.88
N LEU A 84 11.70 5.52 -7.58
CA LEU A 84 10.47 5.05 -6.93
C LEU A 84 9.30 6.01 -7.20
N LYS A 85 9.49 7.31 -6.92
CA LYS A 85 8.49 8.35 -7.19
C LYS A 85 8.12 8.47 -8.67
N ALA A 86 9.07 8.29 -9.58
CA ALA A 86 8.83 8.29 -11.02
C ALA A 86 7.97 7.10 -11.46
N VAL A 87 8.23 5.90 -10.91
CA VAL A 87 7.44 4.68 -11.15
C VAL A 87 6.02 4.85 -10.62
N GLU A 88 5.86 5.21 -9.34
CA GLU A 88 4.55 5.45 -8.72
C GLU A 88 3.75 6.52 -9.48
N GLY A 89 4.41 7.63 -9.85
CA GLY A 89 3.80 8.70 -10.62
C GLY A 89 3.37 8.26 -12.03
N ALA A 90 4.10 7.33 -12.67
CA ALA A 90 3.72 6.77 -13.97
C ALA A 90 2.54 5.80 -13.85
N VAL A 91 2.55 4.91 -12.85
CA VAL A 91 1.47 3.95 -12.57
C VAL A 91 0.18 4.68 -12.18
N LYS A 92 0.25 5.70 -11.30
CA LYS A 92 -0.91 6.52 -10.94
C LYS A 92 -1.55 7.17 -12.18
N ARG A 93 -0.73 7.79 -13.05
CA ARG A 93 -1.21 8.37 -14.32
C ARG A 93 -1.84 7.34 -15.24
N LEU A 94 -1.30 6.12 -15.33
CA LEU A 94 -1.87 5.05 -16.13
C LEU A 94 -3.23 4.58 -15.57
N MET A 95 -3.37 4.50 -14.25
CA MET A 95 -4.64 4.19 -13.60
C MET A 95 -5.68 5.29 -13.79
N ASP A 96 -5.29 6.56 -13.72
CA ASP A 96 -6.19 7.69 -13.94
C ASP A 96 -6.60 7.81 -15.42
N GLN A 97 -5.68 7.52 -16.36
CA GLN A 97 -6.00 7.37 -17.79
C GLN A 97 -6.97 6.21 -18.04
N LYS A 98 -6.82 5.07 -17.35
CA LYS A 98 -7.77 3.96 -17.46
C LYS A 98 -9.18 4.37 -17.00
N LYS A 99 -9.30 5.02 -15.84
CA LYS A 99 -10.59 5.53 -15.31
C LYS A 99 -11.27 6.54 -16.26
N GLN A 100 -10.50 7.34 -17.00
CA GLN A 100 -11.02 8.31 -17.98
C GLN A 100 -11.32 7.68 -19.36
N GLY A 101 -10.58 6.64 -19.75
CA GLY A 101 -10.84 5.91 -21.00
C GLY A 101 -12.13 5.09 -20.94
N GLU A 102 -12.45 4.52 -19.78
CA GLU A 102 -13.62 3.66 -19.57
C GLU A 102 -14.97 4.43 -19.65
N SER A 103 -14.95 5.77 -19.56
CA SER A 103 -16.13 6.64 -19.69
C SER A 103 -16.30 7.29 -21.07
N SER A 104 -15.34 7.12 -21.99
CA SER A 104 -15.31 7.86 -23.28
C SER A 104 -15.48 6.99 -24.53
N THR A 105 -15.53 5.66 -24.42
CA THR A 105 -15.65 4.74 -25.57
C THR A 105 -17.08 4.43 -26.04
N SER A 106 -18.10 5.15 -25.57
CA SER A 106 -19.50 4.87 -25.94
C SER A 106 -20.39 6.11 -26.11
N LYS A 107 -20.19 6.88 -27.20
CA LYS A 107 -21.33 7.39 -28.02
C LYS A 107 -21.01 8.01 -29.38
N ASP A 108 -19.86 8.65 -29.60
CA ASP A 108 -19.63 9.45 -30.81
C ASP A 108 -18.43 9.00 -31.67
N SER A 109 -18.68 8.06 -32.58
CA SER A 109 -17.78 7.80 -33.73
C SER A 109 -18.54 7.36 -34.99
N ALA A 110 -19.60 8.11 -35.33
CA ALA A 110 -20.35 7.94 -36.58
C ALA A 110 -20.50 9.25 -37.38
N LYS A 111 -19.44 10.09 -37.46
CA LYS A 111 -19.42 11.22 -38.41
C LYS A 111 -18.05 11.67 -38.92
N LYS A 112 -17.64 11.02 -40.02
CA LYS A 112 -17.20 11.68 -41.26
C LYS A 112 -15.99 12.63 -41.21
N GLU A 113 -14.81 12.00 -41.31
CA GLU A 113 -13.68 12.33 -42.20
C GLU A 113 -13.76 13.57 -43.13
N LYS A 114 -12.59 14.24 -43.27
CA LYS A 114 -12.17 15.42 -44.09
C LYS A 114 -12.04 16.70 -43.25
N SER A 115 -10.89 17.40 -43.20
CA SER A 115 -9.82 17.49 -44.19
C SER A 115 -8.56 18.25 -43.70
N LYS A 116 -7.47 18.15 -44.48
CA LYS A 116 -6.35 19.11 -44.63
C LYS A 116 -5.44 19.43 -43.42
N GLU A 117 -4.34 18.69 -43.35
CA GLU A 117 -3.00 19.20 -43.73
C GLU A 117 -2.80 20.75 -43.78
N LYS A 118 -1.94 21.27 -42.89
CA LYS A 118 -0.99 22.34 -43.25
C LYS A 118 0.22 22.37 -42.29
N ALA A 119 1.35 22.87 -42.79
CA ALA A 119 2.68 22.75 -42.18
C ALA A 119 3.14 23.98 -41.37
N GLY A 120 4.26 23.81 -40.63
CA GLY A 120 5.06 24.87 -39.98
C GLY A 120 4.78 25.06 -38.48
N GLY A 121 5.75 25.37 -37.61
CA GLY A 121 7.21 25.48 -37.79
C GLY A 121 7.91 26.37 -36.74
N MET A 122 9.19 26.09 -36.46
CA MET A 122 10.21 26.96 -35.81
C MET A 122 10.14 27.29 -34.29
N PHE A 123 11.31 27.73 -33.79
CA PHE A 123 11.66 28.33 -32.47
C PHE A 123 11.58 27.43 -31.20
N ASN A 124 12.47 27.51 -30.21
CA ASN A 124 13.90 27.92 -30.15
C ASN A 124 14.51 27.31 -28.85
N MET A 125 15.73 26.77 -28.85
CA MET A 125 16.96 27.46 -28.40
C MET A 125 16.93 28.01 -26.94
N PHE A 126 17.50 27.26 -25.99
CA PHE A 126 18.08 27.83 -24.77
C PHE A 126 19.29 27.01 -24.27
N LYS A 127 20.34 27.71 -23.80
CA LYS A 127 21.62 27.14 -23.30
C LYS A 127 22.00 27.79 -21.96
N GLY A 128 22.51 26.98 -21.03
CA GLY A 128 23.14 27.36 -19.76
C GLY A 128 23.17 26.10 -18.88
N LYS A 129 24.27 25.53 -18.38
CA LYS A 129 25.66 25.94 -18.12
C LYS A 129 25.85 26.83 -16.88
N ASP A 130 26.05 26.18 -15.73
CA ASP A 130 27.15 26.34 -14.74
C ASP A 130 27.00 25.20 -13.71
N LYS A 131 28.01 24.50 -13.15
CA LYS A 131 29.33 24.80 -12.54
C LYS A 131 29.30 25.17 -11.04
N SER A 132 29.20 24.13 -10.19
CA SER A 132 29.93 23.89 -8.92
C SER A 132 29.78 22.39 -8.56
N LYS A 133 30.71 21.62 -7.95
CA LYS A 133 32.09 21.80 -7.45
C LYS A 133 32.31 22.33 -6.02
N GLU A 134 32.01 21.51 -5.01
CA GLU A 134 32.60 21.61 -3.65
C GLU A 134 32.98 20.22 -3.07
N LYS A 135 33.81 20.19 -2.02
CA LYS A 135 34.40 18.96 -1.42
C LYS A 135 33.58 18.46 -0.21
N PRO A 136 33.63 17.17 0.13
CA PRO A 136 33.48 16.70 1.50
C PRO A 136 34.84 16.58 2.22
N ARG A 137 34.80 16.60 3.55
CA ARG A 137 35.93 16.57 4.48
C ARG A 137 35.80 15.33 5.36
N ASP A 138 36.93 14.67 5.66
CA ASP A 138 36.95 13.52 6.58
C ASP A 138 36.51 13.91 7.99
N GLU A 139 35.63 13.10 8.60
CA GLU A 139 35.68 12.78 10.02
C GLU A 139 34.84 11.52 10.32
N ALA A 140 35.44 10.54 10.98
CA ALA A 140 34.78 9.36 11.54
C ALA A 140 34.83 9.45 13.07
N PRO A 141 33.83 8.91 13.79
CA PRO A 141 34.15 8.09 14.97
C PRO A 141 33.20 6.85 15.07
N PRO A 142 33.06 6.13 16.21
CA PRO A 142 33.72 4.83 16.33
C PRO A 142 32.79 3.64 16.64
N ARG A 143 33.36 2.42 16.57
CA ARG A 143 32.71 1.14 16.93
C ARG A 143 32.58 0.95 18.45
N SER A 144 31.53 0.25 18.90
CA SER A 144 31.43 -0.57 20.14
C SER A 144 30.08 -1.35 20.13
N PRO A 145 29.80 -2.34 21.01
CA PRO A 145 30.10 -3.75 20.70
C PRO A 145 28.87 -4.68 20.73
N SER A 146 29.02 -5.89 20.17
CA SER A 146 27.97 -6.92 20.16
C SER A 146 27.83 -7.68 21.49
N SER A 147 26.60 -7.92 21.93
CA SER A 147 26.27 -8.92 22.97
C SER A 147 25.36 -10.01 22.39
N THR A 148 25.85 -11.25 22.34
CA THR A 148 25.11 -12.42 21.82
C THR A 148 24.68 -13.32 22.98
N PRO A 149 23.38 -13.57 23.20
CA PRO A 149 22.92 -14.61 24.11
C PRO A 149 22.97 -16.00 23.45
N ALA A 150 23.33 -17.03 24.22
CA ALA A 150 23.39 -18.42 23.77
C ALA A 150 21.98 -19.06 23.63
N PRO A 151 21.82 -20.09 22.76
CA PRO A 151 20.52 -20.72 22.50
C PRO A 151 20.05 -21.65 23.63
N ARG A 152 18.73 -21.75 23.81
CA ARG A 152 18.07 -22.74 24.68
C ARG A 152 17.91 -24.11 23.97
N PRO A 153 17.90 -25.24 24.71
CA PRO A 153 17.61 -26.55 24.15
C PRO A 153 16.10 -26.76 23.87
N PRO A 154 15.73 -27.60 22.88
CA PRO A 154 14.33 -27.90 22.56
C PRO A 154 13.72 -28.94 23.52
N PRO A 155 12.39 -28.93 23.75
CA PRO A 155 11.71 -29.91 24.59
C PRO A 155 11.41 -31.24 23.85
N SER A 156 11.40 -32.33 24.61
CA SER A 156 11.21 -33.70 24.11
C SER A 156 9.82 -33.94 23.49
N ALA A 157 9.80 -34.56 22.31
CA ALA A 157 8.57 -34.94 21.61
C ALA A 157 7.81 -36.08 22.32
N LYS A 158 6.49 -35.94 22.44
CA LYS A 158 5.57 -37.07 22.69
C LYS A 158 5.03 -37.57 21.34
N ALA A 159 5.10 -38.88 21.12
CA ALA A 159 4.61 -39.50 19.89
C ALA A 159 3.07 -39.48 19.81
N GLN A 160 2.54 -39.26 18.60
CA GLN A 160 1.15 -39.52 18.24
C GLN A 160 1.09 -40.45 17.01
N PRO A 161 0.02 -41.25 16.86
CA PRO A 161 -0.08 -42.28 15.83
C PRO A 161 -0.48 -41.74 14.46
N THR A 162 0.09 -42.32 13.40
CA THR A 162 -0.21 -42.01 11.99
C THR A 162 -1.40 -42.80 11.45
N PRO A 163 -2.32 -42.20 10.68
CA PRO A 163 -3.37 -42.92 9.95
C PRO A 163 -2.85 -43.60 8.67
N PRO A 164 -3.52 -44.64 8.15
CA PRO A 164 -3.11 -45.38 6.97
C PRO A 164 -3.39 -44.61 5.67
N MET A 165 -2.55 -44.80 4.65
CA MET A 165 -2.75 -44.25 3.30
C MET A 165 -3.39 -45.29 2.37
N ALA A 166 -4.40 -44.86 1.61
CA ALA A 166 -4.99 -45.66 0.54
C ALA A 166 -4.10 -45.67 -0.72
N THR A 167 -4.05 -46.82 -1.40
CA THR A 167 -3.35 -47.02 -2.67
C THR A 167 -4.11 -46.40 -3.83
N SER A 168 -3.38 -45.84 -4.79
CA SER A 168 -3.90 -45.43 -6.11
C SER A 168 -3.17 -46.24 -7.18
N GLU A 169 -3.92 -46.96 -8.00
CA GLU A 169 -3.40 -47.73 -9.15
C GLU A 169 -3.52 -46.94 -10.46
N GLU A 170 -2.70 -47.35 -11.43
CA GLU A 170 -2.48 -46.66 -12.70
C GLU A 170 -3.35 -47.21 -13.85
N ALA A 171 -3.84 -46.25 -14.66
CA ALA A 171 -3.80 -46.27 -16.12
C ALA A 171 -4.57 -47.28 -17.00
N THR A 172 -5.01 -46.71 -18.15
CA THR A 172 -5.12 -47.31 -19.50
C THR A 172 -6.45 -47.94 -19.97
N GLY A 173 -7.16 -47.19 -20.83
CA GLY A 173 -7.28 -47.65 -22.22
C GLY A 173 -8.67 -47.85 -22.87
N TRP A 174 -8.77 -47.31 -24.10
CA TRP A 174 -9.62 -47.77 -25.23
C TRP A 174 -11.14 -47.54 -25.24
N GLY A 175 -11.64 -47.28 -26.46
CA GLY A 175 -13.01 -47.61 -26.88
C GLY A 175 -14.00 -46.45 -26.92
N GLY A 176 -14.18 -45.83 -28.09
CA GLY A 176 -15.28 -44.90 -28.33
C GLY A 176 -16.51 -45.58 -28.94
N SER A 177 -17.72 -45.11 -28.60
CA SER A 177 -18.88 -45.12 -29.50
C SER A 177 -20.08 -44.31 -28.95
N LEU A 178 -20.63 -43.47 -29.82
CA LEU A 178 -22.07 -43.27 -30.07
C LEU A 178 -23.03 -42.93 -28.89
N LEU A 179 -23.45 -41.65 -28.89
CA LEU A 179 -24.80 -41.10 -28.63
C LEU A 179 -25.96 -42.11 -28.49
N PRO A 180 -26.97 -41.86 -27.62
CA PRO A 180 -27.88 -40.72 -27.82
C PRO A 180 -28.30 -39.90 -26.56
N PRO A 181 -28.89 -38.70 -26.75
CA PRO A 181 -29.29 -37.79 -25.66
C PRO A 181 -30.75 -37.94 -25.22
N SER A 182 -31.02 -37.75 -23.91
CA SER A 182 -32.34 -37.49 -23.30
C SER A 182 -32.17 -37.21 -21.79
N PRO A 183 -33.13 -36.58 -21.10
CA PRO A 183 -33.61 -35.22 -21.34
C PRO A 183 -33.50 -34.35 -20.06
N THR A 184 -33.56 -33.02 -20.21
CA THR A 184 -33.68 -32.07 -19.08
C THR A 184 -35.09 -32.01 -18.50
N PRO A 185 -35.24 -32.05 -17.17
CA PRO A 185 -36.33 -31.38 -16.47
C PRO A 185 -35.83 -30.50 -15.31
N GLY A 186 -36.53 -29.40 -15.02
CA GLY A 186 -36.31 -28.61 -13.80
C GLY A 186 -35.89 -27.16 -14.05
N GLU A 187 -36.77 -26.37 -14.65
CA GLU A 187 -36.66 -24.90 -14.65
C GLU A 187 -37.12 -24.39 -13.28
N GLU A 188 -36.19 -24.15 -12.36
CA GLU A 188 -36.48 -23.57 -11.04
C GLU A 188 -36.52 -22.03 -11.15
N PRO A 189 -37.63 -21.38 -10.75
CA PRO A 189 -37.78 -19.94 -10.97
C PRO A 189 -36.88 -19.13 -10.04
N ALA A 190 -35.96 -18.37 -10.63
CA ALA A 190 -35.10 -17.44 -9.89
C ALA A 190 -35.95 -16.42 -9.09
N PRO A 191 -35.63 -16.15 -7.81
CA PRO A 191 -36.37 -15.19 -7.02
C PRO A 191 -36.24 -13.78 -7.60
N VAL A 192 -37.38 -13.14 -7.86
CA VAL A 192 -37.45 -11.76 -8.34
C VAL A 192 -36.81 -10.82 -7.32
N ALA A 193 -35.60 -10.34 -7.64
CA ALA A 193 -34.94 -9.33 -6.84
C ALA A 193 -35.75 -8.03 -6.88
N ALA A 194 -36.22 -7.58 -5.71
CA ALA A 194 -36.95 -6.33 -5.59
C ALA A 194 -36.12 -5.15 -6.13
N PRO A 195 -36.73 -4.20 -6.86
CA PRO A 195 -36.00 -3.05 -7.40
C PRO A 195 -35.44 -2.22 -6.23
N ARG A 196 -34.11 -2.04 -6.22
CA ARG A 196 -33.45 -1.15 -5.25
C ARG A 196 -34.01 0.27 -5.40
N PRO A 197 -34.36 0.96 -4.29
CA PRO A 197 -34.74 2.36 -4.36
C PRO A 197 -33.58 3.18 -4.92
N SER A 198 -33.87 4.03 -5.90
CA SER A 198 -32.89 4.97 -6.44
C SER A 198 -32.47 5.95 -5.34
N PRO A 199 -31.17 6.29 -5.20
CA PRO A 199 -30.76 7.32 -4.25
C PRO A 199 -31.41 8.66 -4.65
N PRO A 200 -31.86 9.48 -3.68
CA PRO A 200 -32.43 10.79 -3.98
C PRO A 200 -31.39 11.65 -4.71
N ALA A 201 -31.82 12.33 -5.77
CA ALA A 201 -30.95 13.22 -6.52
C ALA A 201 -30.40 14.33 -5.60
N PRO A 202 -29.13 14.72 -5.72
CA PRO A 202 -28.55 15.78 -4.91
C PRO A 202 -29.26 17.10 -5.22
N THR A 203 -30.04 17.58 -4.25
CA THR A 203 -30.64 18.91 -4.28
C THR A 203 -29.52 19.94 -4.39
N SER A 204 -29.44 20.59 -5.56
CA SER A 204 -28.45 21.62 -5.81
C SER A 204 -28.69 22.79 -4.87
N ALA A 205 -27.83 22.94 -3.86
CA ALA A 205 -27.88 24.10 -2.97
C ALA A 205 -27.67 25.38 -3.82
N PRO A 206 -28.48 26.43 -3.62
CA PRO A 206 -28.31 27.69 -4.35
C PRO A 206 -26.94 28.31 -4.00
N PRO A 207 -26.29 28.99 -4.95
CA PRO A 207 -25.00 29.63 -4.70
C PRO A 207 -25.15 30.72 -3.62
N PRO A 208 -24.12 30.94 -2.78
CA PRO A 208 -24.16 31.98 -1.76
C PRO A 208 -24.27 33.37 -2.41
N PRO A 209 -24.99 34.32 -1.78
CA PRO A 209 -25.12 35.67 -2.30
C PRO A 209 -23.76 36.37 -2.35
N ALA A 210 -23.49 37.09 -3.44
CA ALA A 210 -22.27 37.87 -3.59
C ALA A 210 -22.20 38.99 -2.53
N PRO A 211 -21.01 39.29 -1.98
CA PRO A 211 -20.86 40.35 -0.99
C PRO A 211 -21.15 41.71 -1.63
N SER A 212 -22.16 42.40 -1.10
CA SER A 212 -22.51 43.76 -1.50
C SER A 212 -21.36 44.73 -1.22
N VAL A 213 -20.72 45.22 -2.28
CA VAL A 213 -19.65 46.22 -2.18
C VAL A 213 -20.26 47.54 -1.68
N PRO A 214 -19.76 48.14 -0.58
CA PRO A 214 -20.24 49.45 -0.14
C PRO A 214 -19.88 50.52 -1.18
N ALA A 215 -20.81 51.46 -1.41
CA ALA A 215 -20.67 52.48 -2.45
C ALA A 215 -19.40 53.32 -2.27
N ALA A 216 -18.70 53.57 -3.39
CA ALA A 216 -17.51 54.40 -3.42
C ALA A 216 -17.83 55.84 -2.99
N VAL A 217 -17.13 56.33 -1.96
CA VAL A 217 -17.14 57.74 -1.59
C VAL A 217 -16.24 58.49 -2.59
N GLU A 218 -16.82 59.39 -3.36
CA GLU A 218 -16.09 60.19 -4.35
C GLU A 218 -15.04 61.10 -3.67
N PRO A 219 -13.79 61.14 -4.14
CA PRO A 219 -12.82 62.13 -3.68
C PRO A 219 -13.16 63.51 -4.26
N THR A 220 -13.42 64.48 -3.37
CA THR A 220 -13.79 65.86 -3.73
C THR A 220 -12.69 66.55 -4.54
N PRO A 221 -12.99 67.13 -5.73
CA PRO A 221 -11.98 67.80 -6.54
C PRO A 221 -11.68 69.21 -6.04
N ASN A 222 -10.40 69.46 -5.75
CA ASN A 222 -9.68 70.74 -5.70
C ASN A 222 -10.51 72.04 -5.59
N ARG A 223 -10.63 72.56 -4.37
CA ARG A 223 -11.03 73.94 -4.09
C ARG A 223 -9.96 74.93 -4.58
N ARG A 224 -10.08 75.41 -5.82
CA ARG A 224 -9.28 76.54 -6.33
C ARG A 224 -9.51 77.78 -5.45
N LEU A 225 -8.51 78.15 -4.64
CA LEU A 225 -8.43 79.47 -4.05
C LEU A 225 -7.71 80.41 -5.03
N ALA A 226 -8.48 81.27 -5.69
CA ALA A 226 -7.97 82.51 -6.28
C ALA A 226 -8.14 83.62 -5.23
N GLY A 227 -7.08 84.35 -4.90
CA GLY A 227 -7.18 85.35 -3.84
C GLY A 227 -5.87 85.94 -3.31
N SER A 228 -5.06 86.50 -4.21
CA SER A 228 -4.19 87.68 -3.98
C SER A 228 -3.57 87.91 -2.59
N VAL A 229 -2.27 87.69 -2.46
CA VAL A 229 -1.41 88.43 -1.51
C VAL A 229 -0.15 88.89 -2.24
N MET A 230 0.05 90.20 -2.36
CA MET A 230 1.36 90.77 -2.69
C MET A 230 2.16 90.94 -1.40
N ALA A 231 3.22 90.16 -1.21
CA ALA A 231 4.29 90.46 -0.26
C ALA A 231 5.55 89.61 -0.55
N LEU A 232 6.53 90.21 -1.21
CA LEU A 232 7.95 89.95 -0.91
C LEU A 232 8.32 90.96 0.22
N PRO A 233 9.20 90.63 1.18
CA PRO A 233 10.52 90.09 0.89
C PRO A 233 11.11 89.03 1.86
N GLY A 234 12.13 88.33 1.36
CA GLY A 234 13.32 87.93 2.12
C GLY A 234 13.15 86.95 3.29
N GLY A 235 13.47 85.67 3.04
CA GLY A 235 13.71 84.70 4.11
C GLY A 235 14.18 83.35 3.57
N ASP A 236 15.39 82.93 3.95
CA ASP A 236 16.01 81.64 3.59
C ASP A 236 15.36 80.42 4.30
N GLY A 237 14.03 80.43 4.48
CA GLY A 237 13.28 79.46 5.29
C GLY A 237 12.20 78.66 4.57
N GLU A 238 11.69 79.09 3.41
CA GLU A 238 10.50 78.47 2.79
C GLU A 238 10.73 77.08 2.19
N MET A 239 11.96 76.70 1.83
CA MET A 239 12.24 75.33 1.35
C MET A 239 11.96 74.26 2.43
N ALA A 240 12.08 74.59 3.72
CA ALA A 240 11.80 73.66 4.81
C ALA A 240 10.30 73.30 4.90
N ALA A 241 9.41 74.27 4.68
CA ALA A 241 7.96 74.04 4.73
C ALA A 241 7.46 73.18 3.56
N ALA A 242 8.04 73.36 2.36
CA ALA A 242 7.70 72.55 1.20
C ALA A 242 8.11 71.07 1.36
N MET A 243 9.28 70.79 1.96
CA MET A 243 9.73 69.41 2.20
C MET A 243 8.92 68.69 3.29
N ALA A 244 8.45 69.40 4.32
CA ALA A 244 7.64 68.81 5.38
C ALA A 244 6.32 68.19 4.86
N ASN A 245 5.68 68.81 3.86
CA ASN A 245 4.44 68.29 3.27
C ASN A 245 4.64 67.02 2.42
N VAL A 246 5.81 66.85 1.80
CA VAL A 246 6.11 65.63 0.99
C VAL A 246 6.24 64.40 1.89
N GLY A 247 6.78 64.56 3.10
CA GLY A 247 6.87 63.47 4.09
C GLY A 247 5.49 62.94 4.51
N ALA A 248 4.53 63.84 4.77
CA ALA A 248 3.17 63.44 5.18
C ALA A 248 2.44 62.62 4.08
N VAL A 249 2.61 63.00 2.80
CA VAL A 249 1.99 62.30 1.67
C VAL A 249 2.62 60.92 1.43
N ASN A 250 3.94 60.79 1.58
CA ASN A 250 4.62 59.50 1.48
C ASN A 250 4.21 58.54 2.61
N ASN A 251 4.14 59.02 3.86
CA ASN A 251 3.68 58.21 4.99
C ASN A 251 2.23 57.73 4.81
N ALA A 252 1.34 58.59 4.30
CA ALA A 252 -0.04 58.20 3.98
C ALA A 252 -0.13 57.13 2.87
N ARG A 253 0.78 57.18 1.89
CA ARG A 253 0.88 56.18 0.81
C ARG A 253 1.41 54.83 1.32
N GLU A 254 2.40 54.82 2.21
CA GLU A 254 2.86 53.58 2.85
C GLU A 254 1.78 52.95 3.72
N ALA A 255 1.06 53.75 4.51
CA ALA A 255 -0.07 53.27 5.31
C ALA A 255 -1.17 52.64 4.43
N ALA A 256 -1.51 53.25 3.29
CA ALA A 256 -2.47 52.69 2.34
C ALA A 256 -1.99 51.38 1.69
N LEU A 257 -0.69 51.25 1.41
CA LEU A 257 -0.11 50.01 0.88
C LEU A 257 -0.09 48.89 1.94
N GLN A 258 0.23 49.21 3.20
CA GLN A 258 0.11 48.26 4.32
C GLN A 258 -1.33 47.78 4.47
N GLN A 259 -2.31 48.69 4.46
CA GLN A 259 -3.73 48.34 4.59
C GLN A 259 -4.23 47.46 3.42
N GLN A 260 -3.71 47.67 2.20
CA GLN A 260 -3.98 46.80 1.06
C GLN A 260 -3.35 45.40 1.24
N GLN A 261 -2.13 45.31 1.75
CA GLN A 261 -1.47 44.02 2.02
C GLN A 261 -2.16 43.24 3.14
N GLU A 262 -2.63 43.90 4.20
CA GLU A 262 -3.43 43.26 5.26
C GLU A 262 -4.74 42.68 4.72
N LEU A 263 -5.47 43.43 3.88
CA LEU A 263 -6.69 42.95 3.22
C LEU A 263 -6.41 41.73 2.32
N GLN A 264 -5.31 41.74 1.58
CA GLN A 264 -4.92 40.61 0.72
C GLN A 264 -4.57 39.36 1.56
N LYS A 265 -3.79 39.53 2.64
CA LYS A 265 -3.46 38.45 3.58
C LYS A 265 -4.70 37.86 4.25
N LEU A 266 -5.66 38.70 4.63
CA LEU A 266 -6.91 38.25 5.27
C LEU A 266 -7.82 37.46 4.30
N LEU A 267 -7.81 37.82 3.01
CA LEU A 267 -8.48 37.06 1.96
C LEU A 267 -7.83 35.68 1.74
N GLU A 268 -6.49 35.62 1.72
CA GLU A 268 -5.73 34.37 1.61
C GLU A 268 -5.97 33.47 2.83
N GLU A 269 -5.95 34.02 4.05
CA GLU A 269 -6.25 33.27 5.27
C GLU A 269 -7.68 32.71 5.29
N GLN A 270 -8.68 33.50 4.84
CA GLN A 270 -10.06 33.02 4.70
C GLN A 270 -10.14 31.86 3.70
N GLN A 271 -9.46 31.95 2.56
CA GLN A 271 -9.41 30.88 1.56
C GLN A 271 -8.72 29.63 2.12
N GLN A 272 -7.63 29.79 2.88
CA GLN A 272 -6.89 28.68 3.49
C GLN A 272 -7.74 27.95 4.53
N ARG A 273 -8.46 28.68 5.41
CA ARG A 273 -9.42 28.09 6.37
C ARG A 273 -10.53 27.29 5.66
N MET A 274 -11.01 27.76 4.51
CA MET A 274 -12.01 27.03 3.71
C MET A 274 -11.45 25.71 3.16
N GLN A 275 -10.21 25.71 2.63
CA GLN A 275 -9.55 24.48 2.18
C GLN A 275 -9.31 23.51 3.34
N GLU A 276 -8.90 24.01 4.51
CA GLU A 276 -8.68 23.17 5.69
C GLU A 276 -9.98 22.48 6.16
N GLN A 277 -11.12 23.19 6.14
CA GLN A 277 -12.42 22.58 6.43
C GLN A 277 -12.81 21.50 5.42
N GLN A 278 -12.58 21.72 4.11
CA GLN A 278 -12.80 20.69 3.09
C GLN A 278 -11.88 19.48 3.27
N TRP A 279 -10.62 19.71 3.65
CA TRP A 279 -9.67 18.63 3.95
C TRP A 279 -10.15 17.79 5.14
N ARG A 280 -10.50 18.42 6.27
CA ARG A 280 -11.00 17.73 7.47
C ARG A 280 -12.27 16.91 7.19
N MET A 281 -13.20 17.44 6.38
CA MET A 281 -14.38 16.69 5.92
C MET A 281 -14.00 15.46 5.09
N THR A 282 -13.07 15.62 4.13
CA THR A 282 -12.59 14.53 3.26
C THR A 282 -11.89 13.45 4.06
N GLU A 283 -11.06 13.84 5.04
CA GLU A 283 -10.33 12.92 5.92
C GLU A 283 -11.26 12.10 6.81
N MET A 284 -12.33 12.71 7.34
CA MET A 284 -13.37 12.03 8.10
C MET A 284 -14.16 11.03 7.24
N GLU A 285 -14.52 11.40 6.00
CA GLU A 285 -15.19 10.50 5.06
C GLU A 285 -14.29 9.30 4.72
N ASP A 286 -13.00 9.54 4.48
CA ASP A 286 -12.04 8.50 4.13
C ASP A 286 -11.74 7.57 5.33
N GLN A 287 -11.75 8.09 6.57
CA GLN A 287 -11.70 7.30 7.80
C GLN A 287 -12.94 6.40 7.94
N HIS A 288 -14.15 6.94 7.74
CA HIS A 288 -15.40 6.17 7.77
C HIS A 288 -15.39 5.07 6.69
N ARG A 289 -14.90 5.38 5.48
CA ARG A 289 -14.77 4.45 4.36
C ARG A 289 -13.70 3.36 4.56
N ARG A 290 -12.71 3.59 5.43
CA ARG A 290 -11.78 2.54 5.89
C ARG A 290 -12.45 1.62 6.91
N GLY A 291 -13.21 2.18 7.84
CA GLY A 291 -14.03 1.42 8.79
C GLY A 291 -15.01 0.47 8.11
N GLN A 292 -15.78 0.97 7.13
CA GLN A 292 -16.72 0.14 6.37
C GLN A 292 -16.03 -1.01 5.60
N ARG A 293 -14.86 -0.77 5.00
CA ARG A 293 -14.09 -1.82 4.30
C ARG A 293 -13.58 -2.89 5.26
N MET A 294 -13.02 -2.49 6.40
CA MET A 294 -12.57 -3.44 7.44
C MET A 294 -13.74 -4.29 7.97
N GLN A 295 -14.95 -3.72 8.09
CA GLN A 295 -16.14 -4.46 8.49
C GLN A 295 -16.58 -5.45 7.41
N GLN A 296 -16.54 -5.06 6.12
CA GLN A 296 -16.84 -5.96 5.00
C GLN A 296 -15.84 -7.12 4.90
N ASP A 297 -14.54 -6.84 5.01
CA ASP A 297 -13.48 -7.86 5.01
C ASP A 297 -13.68 -8.88 6.16
N MET A 298 -14.11 -8.41 7.33
CA MET A 298 -14.42 -9.24 8.50
C MET A 298 -15.67 -10.12 8.30
N GLU A 299 -16.74 -9.55 7.73
CA GLU A 299 -17.96 -10.31 7.39
C GLU A 299 -17.69 -11.37 6.30
N GLU A 300 -16.87 -11.05 5.29
CA GLU A 300 -16.47 -11.99 4.25
C GLU A 300 -15.59 -13.12 4.82
N GLN A 301 -14.63 -12.80 5.70
CA GLN A 301 -13.82 -13.80 6.41
C GLN A 301 -14.68 -14.71 7.31
N TYR A 302 -15.70 -14.17 7.98
CA TYR A 302 -16.64 -14.97 8.78
C TYR A 302 -17.47 -15.91 7.89
N ARG A 303 -17.97 -15.40 6.76
CA ARG A 303 -18.72 -16.19 5.77
C ARG A 303 -17.88 -17.32 5.15
N GLN A 304 -16.61 -17.05 4.85
CA GLN A 304 -15.67 -18.06 4.35
C GLN A 304 -15.41 -19.17 5.39
N ASN A 305 -15.29 -18.82 6.67
CA ASN A 305 -15.18 -19.81 7.75
C ASN A 305 -16.45 -20.67 7.91
N GLN A 306 -17.65 -20.10 7.72
CA GLN A 306 -18.89 -20.89 7.70
C GLN A 306 -18.92 -21.89 6.53
N GLN A 307 -18.49 -21.48 5.33
CA GLN A 307 -18.41 -22.38 4.18
C GLN A 307 -17.42 -23.54 4.42
N LEU A 308 -16.24 -23.26 4.99
CA LEU A 308 -15.27 -24.28 5.36
C LEU A 308 -15.80 -25.25 6.44
N GLN A 309 -16.62 -24.78 7.38
CA GLN A 309 -17.29 -25.68 8.33
C GLN A 309 -18.32 -26.59 7.63
N GLN A 310 -19.12 -26.06 6.71
CA GLN A 310 -20.10 -26.85 5.95
C GLN A 310 -19.40 -27.91 5.08
N GLU A 311 -18.33 -27.55 4.37
CA GLU A 311 -17.53 -28.48 3.56
C GLU A 311 -16.89 -29.59 4.43
N LEU A 312 -16.40 -29.24 5.63
CA LEU A 312 -15.87 -30.22 6.58
C LEU A 312 -16.95 -31.18 7.12
N GLU A 313 -18.17 -30.69 7.37
CA GLU A 313 -19.30 -31.52 7.78
C GLU A 313 -19.80 -32.43 6.65
N GLU A 314 -19.85 -31.93 5.41
CA GLU A 314 -20.18 -32.71 4.23
C GLU A 314 -19.12 -33.80 3.97
N GLN A 315 -17.83 -33.48 4.06
CA GLN A 315 -16.76 -34.47 3.97
C GLN A 315 -16.87 -35.55 5.06
N ARG A 316 -17.21 -35.17 6.31
CA ARG A 316 -17.50 -36.11 7.40
C ARG A 316 -18.77 -36.94 7.17
N ARG A 317 -19.73 -36.43 6.41
CA ARG A 317 -20.93 -37.18 6.01
C ARG A 317 -20.58 -38.21 4.93
N VAL A 318 -19.91 -37.81 3.85
CA VAL A 318 -19.45 -38.70 2.77
C VAL A 318 -18.57 -39.83 3.31
N ASN A 319 -17.67 -39.53 4.26
CA ASN A 319 -16.81 -40.54 4.87
C ASN A 319 -17.61 -41.57 5.72
N ARG A 320 -18.67 -41.14 6.43
CA ARG A 320 -19.60 -42.05 7.12
C ARG A 320 -20.39 -42.91 6.15
N GLU A 321 -20.91 -42.32 5.07
CA GLU A 321 -21.62 -43.06 4.01
C GLU A 321 -20.70 -44.11 3.33
N GLN A 322 -19.40 -43.81 3.13
CA GLN A 322 -18.41 -44.80 2.68
C GLN A 322 -18.16 -45.91 3.72
N GLU A 323 -18.03 -45.59 5.01
CA GLU A 323 -17.85 -46.60 6.05
C GLU A 323 -19.08 -47.53 6.15
N GLU A 324 -20.29 -46.98 6.02
CA GLU A 324 -21.53 -47.77 5.99
C GLU A 324 -21.61 -48.68 4.76
N GLN A 325 -21.27 -48.19 3.56
CA GLN A 325 -21.19 -49.03 2.36
C GLN A 325 -20.12 -50.14 2.50
N TRP A 326 -18.97 -49.83 3.10
CA TRP A 326 -17.93 -50.82 3.35
C TRP A 326 -18.41 -51.90 4.34
N ARG A 327 -19.09 -51.50 5.43
CA ARG A 327 -19.71 -52.42 6.39
C ARG A 327 -20.77 -53.30 5.75
N GLN A 328 -21.61 -52.75 4.86
CA GLN A 328 -22.61 -53.54 4.11
C GLN A 328 -21.93 -54.59 3.22
N ARG A 329 -20.92 -54.20 2.42
CA ARG A 329 -20.14 -55.15 1.60
C ARG A 329 -19.48 -56.25 2.43
N MET A 330 -18.93 -55.91 3.60
CA MET A 330 -18.32 -56.90 4.50
C MET A 330 -19.36 -57.84 5.13
N ALA A 331 -20.59 -57.38 5.38
CA ALA A 331 -21.68 -58.21 5.90
C ALA A 331 -22.28 -59.14 4.83
N GLU A 332 -22.19 -58.78 3.54
CA GLU A 332 -22.62 -59.62 2.41
C GLU A 332 -21.63 -60.76 2.08
N ILE A 333 -20.40 -60.74 2.62
CA ILE A 333 -19.46 -61.85 2.46
C ILE A 333 -20.04 -63.08 3.18
N PRO A 334 -20.44 -64.14 2.46
CA PRO A 334 -21.07 -65.29 3.10
C PRO A 334 -20.05 -65.94 4.03
N ALA A 335 -20.39 -66.04 5.32
CA ALA A 335 -19.57 -66.72 6.31
C ALA A 335 -19.45 -68.21 5.95
N THR A 336 -18.40 -68.57 5.20
CA THR A 336 -18.10 -69.95 4.85
C THR A 336 -17.95 -70.75 6.15
N PRO A 337 -18.79 -71.77 6.39
CA PRO A 337 -18.74 -72.52 7.63
C PRO A 337 -17.44 -73.30 7.68
N MET A 338 -16.47 -72.81 8.45
CA MET A 338 -15.26 -73.55 8.77
C MET A 338 -15.67 -74.81 9.53
N SER A 339 -15.67 -75.94 8.82
CA SER A 339 -15.89 -77.24 9.43
C SER A 339 -14.76 -77.50 10.42
N PRO A 340 -15.05 -77.96 11.65
CA PRO A 340 -14.02 -78.16 12.66
C PRO A 340 -13.00 -79.20 12.17
N PRO A 341 -11.69 -78.97 12.39
CA PRO A 341 -10.67 -79.94 12.00
C PRO A 341 -10.88 -81.25 12.77
N ALA A 342 -11.05 -82.35 12.05
CA ALA A 342 -11.23 -83.66 12.64
C ALA A 342 -9.96 -84.08 13.42
N PRO A 343 -10.07 -84.52 14.68
CA PRO A 343 -8.92 -84.92 15.47
C PRO A 343 -8.45 -86.33 15.08
N GLY A 344 -7.24 -86.42 14.50
CA GLY A 344 -6.51 -87.68 14.37
C GLY A 344 -6.16 -88.07 12.94
N ALA A 345 -4.99 -87.65 12.47
CA ALA A 345 -4.27 -88.31 11.39
C ALA A 345 -2.76 -88.16 11.63
N SER A 346 -2.11 -89.21 12.13
CA SER A 346 -0.65 -89.25 12.27
C SER A 346 0.05 -89.37 10.92
N TYR A 347 1.23 -88.75 10.85
CA TYR A 347 2.35 -89.03 9.95
C TYR A 347 2.26 -90.28 9.06
N ALA A 348 2.32 -90.08 7.76
CA ALA A 348 3.02 -90.97 6.82
C ALA A 348 3.47 -90.21 5.57
N TYR A 349 4.80 -90.09 5.36
CA TYR A 349 5.34 -89.88 4.01
C TYR A 349 5.15 -91.18 3.22
N PRO A 350 4.82 -91.09 1.93
CA PRO A 350 5.71 -91.74 0.97
C PRO A 350 5.98 -90.92 -0.31
N GLN A 351 6.91 -91.44 -1.09
CA GLN A 351 7.60 -90.80 -2.20
C GLN A 351 7.16 -91.42 -3.55
N TYR A 352 7.28 -90.65 -4.63
CA TYR A 352 7.29 -91.04 -6.05
C TYR A 352 5.99 -91.27 -6.86
N HIS A 353 5.92 -90.43 -7.91
CA HIS A 353 5.56 -90.68 -9.32
C HIS A 353 4.10 -90.62 -9.86
N GLN A 354 3.89 -89.49 -10.55
CA GLN A 354 3.29 -89.28 -11.89
C GLN A 354 1.76 -89.20 -12.10
N ALA A 355 1.43 -88.15 -12.86
CA ALA A 355 0.18 -87.80 -13.56
C ALA A 355 -0.98 -87.19 -12.73
N PRO A 356 -1.78 -86.28 -13.33
CA PRO A 356 -1.44 -85.15 -14.21
C PRO A 356 -1.47 -83.80 -13.44
N PRO A 357 -1.06 -82.65 -14.02
CA PRO A 357 -1.17 -81.37 -13.33
C PRO A 357 -2.63 -80.91 -13.25
N SER A 358 -3.30 -81.25 -12.14
CA SER A 358 -4.54 -80.56 -11.72
C SER A 358 -4.25 -79.06 -11.59
N PRO A 359 -5.18 -78.17 -12.00
CA PRO A 359 -4.97 -76.74 -11.92
C PRO A 359 -4.65 -76.34 -10.49
N VAL A 360 -3.58 -75.57 -10.34
CA VAL A 360 -3.08 -75.10 -9.05
C VAL A 360 -4.23 -74.43 -8.31
N ARG A 361 -4.72 -75.08 -7.27
CA ARG A 361 -5.41 -74.41 -6.17
C ARG A 361 -4.42 -73.35 -5.70
N SER A 362 -4.68 -72.09 -6.03
CA SER A 362 -3.79 -70.99 -5.68
C SER A 362 -3.52 -71.08 -4.19
N ALA A 363 -2.31 -71.50 -3.84
CA ALA A 363 -1.81 -71.32 -2.50
C ALA A 363 -1.99 -69.82 -2.20
N GLU A 364 -2.44 -69.52 -0.99
CA GLU A 364 -2.43 -68.16 -0.46
C GLU A 364 -0.97 -67.71 -0.46
N MET A 365 -0.54 -67.14 -1.59
CA MET A 365 0.74 -66.49 -1.73
C MET A 365 0.73 -65.42 -0.65
N PRO A 366 1.60 -65.48 0.37
CA PRO A 366 1.81 -64.33 1.21
C PRO A 366 2.37 -63.26 0.28
N TYR A 367 1.50 -62.36 -0.19
CA TYR A 367 1.88 -61.08 -0.78
C TYR A 367 2.53 -60.26 0.33
N SER A 368 3.73 -60.67 0.71
CA SER A 368 4.73 -59.78 1.29
C SER A 368 4.95 -58.74 0.22
N PRO A 369 4.45 -57.50 0.39
CA PRO A 369 4.67 -56.46 -0.58
C PRO A 369 6.18 -56.25 -0.55
N THR A 370 6.88 -56.71 -1.60
CA THR A 370 8.33 -56.63 -1.65
C THR A 370 8.64 -55.15 -1.83
N ARG A 371 8.82 -54.47 -0.70
CA ARG A 371 8.86 -53.01 -0.57
C ARG A 371 9.99 -52.51 -1.46
N GLY A 372 9.63 -52.12 -2.69
CA GLY A 372 10.60 -51.84 -3.73
C GLY A 372 11.49 -50.67 -3.31
N PRO A 373 12.74 -50.59 -3.82
CA PRO A 373 13.59 -49.43 -3.56
C PRO A 373 12.92 -48.10 -3.99
N GLU A 374 12.00 -48.16 -4.95
CA GLU A 374 11.11 -47.07 -5.36
C GLU A 374 10.17 -46.60 -4.23
N GLN A 375 9.54 -47.53 -3.50
CA GLN A 375 8.60 -47.21 -2.42
C GLN A 375 9.31 -46.57 -1.22
N ALA A 376 10.54 -47.01 -0.90
CA ALA A 376 11.36 -46.38 0.12
C ALA A 376 11.77 -44.94 -0.23
N LYS A 377 12.06 -44.65 -1.51
CA LYS A 377 12.29 -43.27 -1.99
C LYS A 377 11.03 -42.42 -1.88
N LEU A 378 9.87 -42.97 -2.24
CA LEU A 378 8.58 -42.26 -2.16
C LEU A 378 8.22 -41.91 -0.70
N GLU A 379 8.34 -42.87 0.22
CA GLU A 379 8.14 -42.64 1.65
C GLU A 379 9.11 -41.57 2.20
N SER A 380 10.38 -41.62 1.80
CA SER A 380 11.38 -40.60 2.16
C SER A 380 11.03 -39.21 1.64
N SER A 381 10.59 -39.11 0.38
CA SER A 381 10.16 -37.84 -0.24
C SER A 381 8.90 -37.26 0.42
N ILE A 382 7.93 -38.12 0.79
CA ILE A 382 6.73 -37.72 1.54
C ILE A 382 7.11 -37.20 2.94
N SER A 383 8.03 -37.88 3.64
CA SER A 383 8.53 -37.42 4.95
C SER A 383 9.21 -36.06 4.83
N GLN A 384 10.13 -35.90 3.87
CA GLN A 384 10.83 -34.63 3.63
C GLN A 384 9.86 -33.49 3.30
N THR A 385 8.81 -33.75 2.52
CA THR A 385 7.76 -32.77 2.19
C THR A 385 6.97 -32.36 3.44
N ARG A 386 6.65 -33.31 4.33
CA ARG A 386 5.98 -33.03 5.62
C ARG A 386 6.87 -32.19 6.54
N ASP A 387 8.17 -32.48 6.61
CA ASP A 387 9.12 -31.71 7.43
C ASP A 387 9.28 -30.26 6.93
N ILE A 388 9.31 -30.06 5.61
CA ILE A 388 9.33 -28.71 5.00
C ILE A 388 8.02 -27.98 5.30
N ALA A 389 6.86 -28.64 5.16
CA ALA A 389 5.56 -28.04 5.48
C ALA A 389 5.42 -27.68 6.96
N ALA A 390 5.97 -28.49 7.87
CA ALA A 390 6.01 -28.19 9.30
C ALA A 390 6.86 -26.94 9.59
N LYS A 391 8.07 -26.86 9.04
CA LYS A 391 8.96 -25.68 9.18
C LYS A 391 8.34 -24.40 8.62
N LEU A 392 7.64 -24.47 7.48
CA LEU A 392 6.94 -23.31 6.92
C LEU A 392 5.79 -22.83 7.81
N ARG A 393 5.07 -23.73 8.50
CA ARG A 393 4.03 -23.36 9.47
C ARG A 393 4.62 -22.73 10.73
N GLU A 394 5.72 -23.27 11.25
CA GLU A 394 6.44 -22.73 12.41
C GLU A 394 6.99 -21.32 12.11
N GLU A 395 7.60 -21.12 10.94
CA GLU A 395 8.13 -19.83 10.51
C GLU A 395 7.03 -18.79 10.21
N LEU A 396 5.84 -19.22 9.76
CA LEU A 396 4.66 -18.35 9.64
C LEU A 396 4.13 -17.93 11.01
N ALA A 397 3.92 -18.87 11.94
CA ALA A 397 3.47 -18.57 13.29
C ALA A 397 4.42 -17.60 14.01
N ARG A 398 5.74 -17.77 13.83
CA ARG A 398 6.75 -16.86 14.35
C ARG A 398 6.66 -15.43 13.76
N ARG A 399 6.35 -15.30 12.46
CA ARG A 399 6.12 -13.99 11.84
C ARG A 399 4.85 -13.32 12.36
N ASP A 400 3.79 -14.09 12.60
CA ASP A 400 2.55 -13.57 13.16
C ASP A 400 2.76 -13.06 14.60
N GLU A 401 3.54 -13.76 15.43
CA GLU A 401 3.97 -13.29 16.76
C GLU A 401 4.78 -11.98 16.67
N GLU A 402 5.73 -11.87 15.73
CA GLU A 402 6.52 -10.65 15.52
C GLU A 402 5.65 -9.45 15.09
N VAL A 403 4.66 -9.67 14.20
CA VAL A 403 3.69 -8.64 13.80
C VAL A 403 2.79 -8.22 14.98
N ILE A 404 2.40 -9.15 15.84
CA ILE A 404 1.65 -8.85 17.07
C ILE A 404 2.50 -8.01 18.03
N GLU A 405 3.78 -8.34 18.25
CA GLU A 405 4.69 -7.54 19.07
C GLU A 405 4.88 -6.12 18.51
N VAL A 406 5.09 -5.98 17.20
CA VAL A 406 5.25 -4.67 16.55
C VAL A 406 4.00 -3.81 16.72
N ARG A 407 2.81 -4.37 16.49
CA ARG A 407 1.53 -3.65 16.73
C ARG A 407 1.37 -3.26 18.20
N LYS A 408 1.75 -4.12 19.14
CA LYS A 408 1.71 -3.82 20.58
C LYS A 408 2.62 -2.64 20.93
N ARG A 409 3.86 -2.64 20.43
CA ARG A 409 4.80 -1.50 20.62
C ARG A 409 4.29 -0.22 19.98
N GLU A 410 3.67 -0.30 18.80
CA GLU A 410 3.06 0.87 18.15
C GLU A 410 1.90 1.42 18.98
N GLN A 411 1.05 0.56 19.55
CA GLN A 411 -0.03 0.98 20.45
C GLN A 411 0.50 1.60 21.75
N GLU A 412 1.49 0.96 22.40
CA GLU A 412 2.15 1.51 23.60
C GLU A 412 2.79 2.88 23.32
N ALA A 413 3.40 3.08 22.14
CA ALA A 413 3.95 4.36 21.71
C ALA A 413 2.86 5.43 21.47
N ARG A 414 1.70 5.06 20.93
CA ARG A 414 0.55 5.98 20.76
C ARG A 414 -0.05 6.37 22.11
N GLU A 415 -0.24 5.42 23.02
CA GLU A 415 -0.75 5.69 24.38
C GLU A 415 0.24 6.57 25.17
N ALA A 416 1.55 6.37 25.00
CA ALA A 416 2.58 7.24 25.57
C ALA A 416 2.54 8.67 24.98
N ALA A 417 2.34 8.81 23.66
CA ALA A 417 2.22 10.10 22.99
C ALA A 417 0.93 10.85 23.41
N GLU A 418 -0.21 10.16 23.50
CA GLU A 418 -1.45 10.75 24.04
C GLU A 418 -1.30 11.20 25.49
N LYS A 419 -0.64 10.39 26.33
CA LYS A 419 -0.36 10.76 27.71
C LYS A 419 0.52 12.02 27.77
N TYR A 420 1.60 12.06 27.00
CA TYR A 420 2.48 13.23 26.91
C TYR A 420 1.72 14.49 26.45
N SER A 421 0.80 14.34 25.48
CA SER A 421 -0.07 15.44 25.04
C SER A 421 -0.98 15.95 26.16
N ARG A 422 -1.60 15.06 26.95
CA ARG A 422 -2.44 15.46 28.10
C ARG A 422 -1.62 16.11 29.21
N ASP A 423 -0.44 15.58 29.51
CA ASP A 423 0.48 16.16 30.50
C ASP A 423 0.93 17.57 30.07
N LEU A 424 1.17 17.78 28.78
CA LEU A 424 1.48 19.09 28.18
C LEU A 424 0.28 20.05 28.28
N GLU A 425 -0.94 19.60 27.93
CA GLU A 425 -2.17 20.40 28.04
C GLU A 425 -2.45 20.83 29.48
N MET A 426 -2.28 19.93 30.46
CA MET A 426 -2.40 20.27 31.88
C MET A 426 -1.35 21.29 32.30
N SER A 427 -0.07 21.09 31.94
CA SER A 427 1.01 22.03 32.26
C SER A 427 0.78 23.41 31.65
N LEU A 428 0.25 23.48 30.42
CA LEU A 428 -0.06 24.73 29.74
C LEU A 428 -1.26 25.45 30.38
N ARG A 429 -2.25 24.70 30.87
CA ARG A 429 -3.39 25.22 31.65
C ARG A 429 -2.98 25.73 33.04
N ASP A 430 -2.07 25.03 33.71
CA ASP A 430 -1.49 25.48 34.98
C ASP A 430 -0.66 26.74 34.78
N ALA A 431 0.13 26.83 33.69
CA ALA A 431 0.88 28.04 33.34
C ALA A 431 -0.05 29.23 33.03
N GLN A 432 -1.15 29.02 32.32
CA GLN A 432 -2.19 30.05 32.10
C GLN A 432 -2.84 30.50 33.41
N SER A 433 -3.09 29.56 34.33
CA SER A 433 -3.67 29.85 35.65
C SER A 433 -2.69 30.62 36.55
N ALA A 434 -1.40 30.28 36.50
CA ALA A 434 -0.33 30.93 37.26
C ALA A 434 0.00 32.35 36.75
N LEU A 435 -0.25 32.65 35.48
CA LEU A 435 -0.16 34.03 34.95
C LEU A 435 -1.25 34.96 35.53
N GLY A 436 -2.31 34.37 36.11
CA GLY A 436 -3.40 35.07 36.78
C GLY A 436 -4.36 35.77 35.82
N GLU A 437 -5.64 35.87 36.20
CA GLU A 437 -6.51 36.83 35.52
C GLU A 437 -5.91 38.23 35.69
N PRO A 438 -5.69 38.99 34.59
CA PRO A 438 -5.11 40.31 34.67
C PRO A 438 -6.12 41.27 35.30
N ALA A 439 -6.08 41.37 36.64
CA ALA A 439 -7.01 42.10 37.47
C ALA A 439 -7.31 43.50 36.91
N ALA A 440 -8.48 43.60 36.25
CA ALA A 440 -9.08 44.79 35.65
C ALA A 440 -8.10 45.93 35.27
N ARG A 441 -7.06 45.65 34.47
CA ARG A 441 -6.15 46.70 34.02
C ARG A 441 -6.89 47.66 33.09
N THR A 442 -6.85 48.94 33.46
CA THR A 442 -7.57 50.03 32.79
C THR A 442 -7.18 50.11 31.31
N SER A 443 -8.14 50.52 30.46
CA SER A 443 -8.10 50.32 29.01
C SER A 443 -6.94 50.99 28.26
N GLY A 444 -6.12 51.83 28.92
CA GLY A 444 -4.94 52.45 28.33
C GLY A 444 -3.73 51.52 28.14
N GLU A 445 -3.54 50.50 28.99
CA GLU A 445 -2.31 49.67 28.93
C GLU A 445 -2.42 48.43 28.04
N GLN A 446 -3.64 47.98 27.70
CA GLN A 446 -3.84 46.75 26.91
C GLN A 446 -3.23 46.83 25.51
N HIS A 447 -3.27 48.00 24.85
CA HIS A 447 -2.66 48.19 23.53
C HIS A 447 -1.14 48.06 23.51
N ARG A 448 -0.46 48.32 24.63
CA ARG A 448 1.01 48.34 24.67
C ARG A 448 1.62 46.93 24.81
N TRP A 449 0.92 46.01 25.48
CA TRP A 449 1.34 44.62 25.62
C TRP A 449 1.02 43.75 24.40
N ALA A 450 -0.06 44.07 23.66
CA ALA A 450 -0.42 43.36 22.43
C ALA A 450 0.70 43.41 21.37
N LEU A 451 1.37 44.55 21.21
CA LEU A 451 2.48 44.72 20.26
C LEU A 451 3.76 43.96 20.66
N VAL A 452 4.04 43.83 21.96
CA VAL A 452 5.21 43.11 22.47
C VAL A 452 5.00 41.59 22.39
N SER A 453 3.77 41.10 22.66
CA SER A 453 3.46 39.67 22.61
C SER A 453 3.56 39.10 21.18
N ASN A 454 3.03 39.80 20.18
CA ASN A 454 3.12 39.40 18.77
C ASN A 454 4.58 39.30 18.25
N SER A 455 5.51 40.05 18.84
CA SER A 455 6.92 40.03 18.42
C SER A 455 7.72 38.85 18.98
N CYS A 456 7.18 38.14 19.98
CA CYS A 456 7.89 37.08 20.70
C CYS A 456 7.37 35.68 20.37
N SER A 457 6.06 35.52 20.10
CA SER A 457 5.48 34.21 19.73
C SER A 457 6.00 33.67 18.40
N GLN A 458 6.33 34.56 17.46
CA GLN A 458 6.68 34.19 16.09
C GLN A 458 8.06 33.52 15.99
N ASN A 459 9.05 33.97 16.78
CA ASN A 459 10.38 33.36 16.80
C ASN A 459 10.44 32.06 17.63
N CYS A 460 9.62 31.92 18.67
CA CYS A 460 9.60 30.71 19.50
C CYS A 460 8.84 29.53 18.86
N ALA A 461 7.90 29.81 17.95
CA ALA A 461 7.15 28.78 17.24
C ALA A 461 8.01 28.02 16.22
N ASP A 462 8.91 28.71 15.53
CA ASP A 462 9.78 28.12 14.50
C ASP A 462 10.82 27.15 15.11
N ASP A 463 11.42 27.48 16.27
CA ASP A 463 12.32 26.57 16.99
C ASP A 463 11.61 25.30 17.49
N ALA A 464 10.38 25.43 18.01
CA ALA A 464 9.59 24.28 18.47
C ALA A 464 9.21 23.33 17.32
N ALA A 465 8.87 23.88 16.15
CA ALA A 465 8.61 23.10 14.95
C ALA A 465 9.86 22.35 14.46
N PHE A 466 11.04 22.96 14.57
CA PHE A 466 12.31 22.35 14.19
C PHE A 466 12.63 21.10 15.02
N TYR A 467 12.47 21.17 16.36
CA TYR A 467 12.73 20.04 17.25
C TYR A 467 11.75 18.87 17.06
N LEU A 468 10.47 19.13 16.81
CA LEU A 468 9.48 18.10 16.49
C LEU A 468 9.80 17.40 15.16
N HIS A 469 10.19 18.16 14.13
CA HIS A 469 10.53 17.58 12.82
C HIS A 469 11.82 16.75 12.85
N THR A 470 12.83 17.12 13.65
CA THR A 470 14.04 16.29 13.82
C THR A 470 13.78 15.02 14.64
N SER A 471 12.89 15.09 15.64
CA SER A 471 12.58 13.93 16.50
C SER A 471 11.87 12.81 15.72
N VAL A 472 10.96 13.16 14.81
CA VAL A 472 10.25 12.21 13.93
C VAL A 472 11.17 11.57 12.88
N LEU A 473 12.28 12.24 12.51
CA LEU A 473 13.28 11.70 11.59
C LEU A 473 14.31 10.76 12.26
N PHE A 474 14.45 10.79 13.58
CA PHE A 474 15.31 9.86 14.34
C PHE A 474 14.55 8.63 14.89
N ALA A 475 13.22 8.64 14.84
CA ALA A 475 12.35 7.55 15.27
C ALA A 475 11.89 6.62 14.12
N ARG A 476 12.46 6.81 12.92
CA ARG A 476 12.25 5.99 11.71
C ARG A 476 13.59 5.48 11.19
#